data_AF-A0A497P8S4-F1
#
_entry.id   AF-A0A497P8S4-F1
#
_cell.length_a   1.000
_cell.length_b   1.000
_cell.length_c   1.000
_cell.angle_alpha   90.00
_cell.angle_beta   90.00
_cell.angle_gamma   90.00
#
_symmetry.space_group_name_H-M   'P 1'
#
loop_
_entity.id
_entity.type
_entity.pdbx_description
1 polymer ?
#
loop_
_entity_poly.entity_id
_entity_poly.type
_entity_poly.pdbx_seq_one_letter_code
_entity_poly.pdbx_strand_id
1 'polypeptide(L)'
;MLKKEAIILGIVLVSAMILPLIIEDVYSTPTRSIPPIVSTEWLYNNLSLSNLVILDIRSAELYNAGHIPGAINVPDVMWYVNPPFSDTFPWMEMPPEDYLKELIGNASITPDSWVVVVGSTSGPLVPIPVALYSTGGITRVAMTLLYAGIENVAILDGGYEKWVEDEYSVETTPNIPTPTTYTGTLNTEMIVSKEYVASKIGEAIIVDARDLEVYLGFIQEPWCARVGHIPTARSFPTPWLWDLNLNATGTGVNYTTYKSEDVLSDLTALIVGTNKSAEIIVHCGVGGYASTMYFVLSEVLNYTNVKMYDGSAQEWTSDFELPVVYEYLGSEYMDLQGNYTGLQDDYNNLQDSYNELQDDYNELQDDYNELQDKYDELAASTLPAYLVWILAATTVIFLLVSVYLAAKLRAKS
;
A
#
# COMPACT_ATOMS: atom_id res chain seq x y z
N MET A 1 -65.28 60.83 -3.70
CA MET A 1 -64.79 61.72 -4.78
C MET A 1 -63.40 61.22 -5.16
N LEU A 2 -63.32 60.48 -6.26
CA LEU A 2 -62.10 59.90 -6.83
C LEU A 2 -61.21 60.99 -7.45
N LYS A 3 -59.89 60.85 -7.29
CA LYS A 3 -58.80 61.22 -8.23
C LYS A 3 -57.47 60.70 -7.62
N LYS A 4 -56.99 59.51 -8.02
CA LYS A 4 -56.00 59.23 -9.09
C LYS A 4 -54.58 59.73 -8.78
N GLU A 5 -53.67 58.81 -8.42
CA GLU A 5 -52.49 58.34 -9.20
C GLU A 5 -51.31 59.34 -9.15
N ALA A 6 -50.05 59.01 -8.84
CA ALA A 6 -49.24 57.78 -8.85
C ALA A 6 -47.95 58.05 -7.99
N ILE A 7 -47.25 57.07 -7.38
CA ILE A 7 -45.95 56.47 -7.81
C ILE A 7 -45.35 55.85 -6.53
N ILE A 8 -45.32 54.52 -6.38
CA ILE A 8 -44.18 53.60 -6.55
C ILE A 8 -43.24 53.47 -5.33
N LEU A 9 -43.16 52.22 -4.86
CA LEU A 9 -42.11 51.52 -4.12
C LEU A 9 -41.57 52.10 -2.80
N GLY A 10 -41.76 51.31 -1.75
CA GLY A 10 -40.90 51.30 -0.58
C GLY A 10 -41.69 50.97 0.67
N ILE A 11 -41.27 49.93 1.40
CA ILE A 11 -41.83 49.41 2.68
C ILE A 11 -42.72 48.18 2.48
N VAL A 12 -42.05 47.07 2.21
CA VAL A 12 -42.53 45.71 2.43
C VAL A 12 -41.84 45.22 3.71
N LEU A 13 -42.67 44.91 4.72
CA LEU A 13 -42.45 43.91 5.77
C LEU A 13 -41.21 44.06 6.68
N VAL A 14 -41.40 44.74 7.81
CA VAL A 14 -40.67 44.42 9.04
C VAL A 14 -41.40 43.23 9.68
N SER A 15 -41.02 42.01 9.29
CA SER A 15 -41.35 40.81 10.06
C SER A 15 -40.27 39.74 9.89
N ALA A 16 -39.75 39.27 11.03
CA ALA A 16 -39.00 38.04 11.20
C ALA A 16 -37.61 37.96 10.54
N MET A 17 -36.58 38.43 11.25
CA MET A 17 -35.24 37.85 11.20
C MET A 17 -34.71 37.71 12.62
N ILE A 18 -35.14 36.65 13.32
CA ILE A 18 -34.30 36.02 14.33
C ILE A 18 -33.39 35.12 13.52
N LEU A 19 -32.15 35.57 13.24
CA LEU A 19 -31.14 34.67 12.72
C LEU A 19 -30.89 33.59 13.79
N PRO A 20 -30.91 32.30 13.46
CA PRO A 20 -30.25 31.33 14.33
C PRO A 20 -28.77 31.73 14.39
N LEU A 21 -28.26 31.88 15.60
CA LEU A 21 -26.83 32.00 15.86
C LEU A 21 -26.22 30.67 15.39
N ILE A 22 -25.72 30.63 14.16
CA ILE A 22 -24.86 29.55 13.70
C ILE A 22 -23.57 29.76 14.47
N ILE A 23 -23.38 28.98 15.53
CA ILE A 23 -22.05 28.74 16.07
C ILE A 23 -21.40 27.86 15.02
N GLU A 24 -20.73 28.47 14.04
CA GLU A 24 -19.71 27.77 13.30
C GLU A 24 -18.67 27.38 14.35
N ASP A 25 -18.59 26.09 14.68
CA ASP A 25 -17.38 25.55 15.28
C ASP A 25 -16.27 25.87 14.29
N VAL A 26 -15.51 26.93 14.59
CA VAL A 26 -14.27 27.26 13.91
C VAL A 26 -13.29 26.17 14.30
N TYR A 27 -13.38 25.03 13.63
CA TYR A 27 -12.26 24.11 13.54
C TYR A 27 -11.17 24.87 12.79
N SER A 28 -10.25 25.46 13.53
CA SER A 28 -9.07 26.10 12.97
C SER A 28 -8.34 25.03 12.16
N THR A 29 -8.33 25.18 10.83
CA THR A 29 -7.44 24.39 9.99
C THR A 29 -6.01 24.61 10.52
N PRO A 30 -5.22 23.56 10.80
CA PRO A 30 -3.84 23.73 11.22
C PRO A 30 -3.14 24.62 10.19
N THR A 31 -2.68 25.79 10.62
CA THR A 31 -2.00 26.71 9.70
C THR A 31 -0.54 26.28 9.60
N ARG A 32 -0.32 25.06 9.09
CA ARG A 32 1.01 24.51 8.89
C ARG A 32 1.83 25.41 7.97
N SER A 33 3.07 25.66 8.34
CA SER A 33 4.00 26.56 7.63
C SER A 33 4.85 25.83 6.58
N ILE A 34 4.96 24.50 6.67
CA ILE A 34 5.68 23.64 5.70
C ILE A 34 4.74 22.56 5.19
N PRO A 35 4.89 22.03 3.96
CA PRO A 35 4.12 20.87 3.48
C PRO A 35 4.29 19.61 4.36
N PRO A 36 3.29 18.70 4.44
CA PRO A 36 3.37 17.44 5.21
C PRO A 36 4.42 16.49 4.65
N ILE A 37 4.54 16.49 3.34
CA ILE A 37 5.48 15.68 2.59
C ILE A 37 6.32 16.68 1.82
N VAL A 38 7.62 16.70 2.08
CA VAL A 38 8.57 17.59 1.41
C VAL A 38 9.46 16.77 0.51
N SER A 39 9.74 17.28 -0.69
CA SER A 39 10.71 16.65 -1.58
C SER A 39 12.14 16.86 -1.08
N THR A 40 13.04 16.00 -1.54
CA THR A 40 14.50 16.17 -1.41
C THR A 40 14.98 17.53 -1.93
N GLU A 41 14.44 18.00 -3.06
CA GLU A 41 14.70 19.34 -3.60
C GLU A 41 14.25 20.45 -2.65
N TRP A 42 13.05 20.33 -2.06
CA TRP A 42 12.58 21.30 -1.08
C TRP A 42 13.54 21.36 0.11
N LEU A 43 13.91 20.20 0.67
CA LEU A 43 14.79 20.16 1.83
C LEU A 43 16.18 20.73 1.50
N TYR A 44 16.75 20.37 0.35
CA TYR A 44 18.04 20.90 -0.13
C TYR A 44 18.05 22.43 -0.20
N ASN A 45 16.99 23.03 -0.76
CA ASN A 45 16.87 24.47 -0.89
C ASN A 45 16.61 25.19 0.45
N ASN A 46 16.27 24.46 1.51
CA ASN A 46 15.84 25.01 2.80
C ASN A 46 16.75 24.62 3.98
N LEU A 47 17.91 23.98 3.75
CA LEU A 47 18.86 23.56 4.80
C LEU A 47 19.31 24.69 5.74
N SER A 48 19.21 25.95 5.32
CA SER A 48 19.66 27.12 6.10
C SER A 48 18.57 27.76 6.97
N LEU A 49 17.34 27.22 6.98
CA LEU A 49 16.27 27.74 7.82
C LEU A 49 16.59 27.52 9.30
N SER A 50 16.54 28.60 10.09
CA SER A 50 16.99 28.57 11.49
C SER A 50 16.11 27.76 12.45
N ASN A 51 14.86 27.50 12.07
CA ASN A 51 13.89 26.71 12.84
C ASN A 51 13.72 25.28 12.30
N LEU A 52 14.43 24.92 11.23
CA LEU A 52 14.39 23.58 10.65
C LEU A 52 15.23 22.62 11.50
N VAL A 53 14.61 21.51 11.89
CA VAL A 53 15.28 20.35 12.48
C VAL A 53 15.12 19.18 11.53
N ILE A 54 16.24 18.65 11.03
CA ILE A 54 16.25 17.45 10.22
C ILE A 54 16.50 16.27 11.16
N LEU A 55 15.47 15.47 11.39
CA LEU A 55 15.48 14.38 12.34
C LEU A 55 15.71 13.06 11.62
N ASP A 56 16.93 12.55 11.67
CA ASP A 56 17.28 11.25 11.11
C ASP A 56 16.99 10.13 12.13
N ILE A 57 16.00 9.30 11.82
CA ILE A 57 15.51 8.24 12.70
C ILE A 57 16.13 6.87 12.37
N ARG A 58 17.07 6.80 11.43
CA ARG A 58 17.80 5.57 11.12
C ARG A 58 18.70 5.19 12.28
N SER A 59 19.24 3.97 12.23
CA SER A 59 20.22 3.54 13.23
C SER A 59 21.45 4.46 13.24
N ALA A 60 22.10 4.59 14.39
CA ALA A 60 23.32 5.37 14.52
C ALA A 60 24.42 4.91 13.55
N GLU A 61 24.47 3.62 13.22
CA GLU A 61 25.38 3.07 12.22
C GLU A 61 25.13 3.66 10.83
N LEU A 62 23.88 3.64 10.35
CA LEU A 62 23.50 4.18 9.04
C LEU A 62 23.71 5.70 8.98
N TYR A 63 23.34 6.42 10.05
CA TYR A 63 23.58 7.85 10.15
C TYR A 63 25.07 8.20 10.10
N ASN A 64 25.92 7.49 10.86
CA ASN A 64 27.36 7.74 10.88
C ASN A 64 28.05 7.39 9.54
N ALA A 65 27.49 6.46 8.78
CA ALA A 65 27.97 6.14 7.43
C ALA A 65 27.66 7.26 6.42
N GLY A 66 26.60 8.03 6.65
CA GLY A 66 26.23 9.20 5.87
C GLY A 66 24.84 9.72 6.25
N HIS A 67 24.71 11.03 6.38
CA HIS A 67 23.45 11.70 6.71
C HIS A 67 23.28 13.03 5.98
N ILE A 68 22.06 13.55 5.97
CA ILE A 68 21.73 14.85 5.38
C ILE A 68 22.44 15.96 6.18
N PRO A 69 23.06 16.97 5.54
CA PRO A 69 23.76 18.02 6.25
C PRO A 69 22.92 18.72 7.32
N GLY A 70 23.47 18.85 8.52
CA GLY A 70 22.78 19.44 9.68
C GLY A 70 21.76 18.51 10.36
N ALA A 71 21.55 17.29 9.87
CA ALA A 71 20.64 16.34 10.52
C ALA A 71 21.18 15.83 11.85
N ILE A 72 20.29 15.69 12.83
CA ILE A 72 20.56 15.04 14.12
C ILE A 72 20.02 13.61 14.11
N ASN A 73 20.63 12.71 14.89
CA ASN A 73 20.19 11.31 14.95
C ASN A 73 19.45 10.99 16.24
N VAL A 74 18.22 10.50 16.10
CA VAL A 74 17.40 9.96 17.20
C VAL A 74 16.65 8.74 16.67
N PRO A 75 17.19 7.51 16.84
CA PRO A 75 16.61 6.31 16.25
C PRO A 75 15.12 6.11 16.56
N ASP A 76 14.38 5.61 15.57
CA ASP A 76 12.93 5.39 15.59
C ASP A 76 12.41 4.71 16.87
N VAL A 77 13.10 3.66 17.34
CA VAL A 77 12.75 2.87 18.53
C VAL A 77 12.66 3.67 19.83
N MET A 78 13.18 4.91 19.88
CA MET A 78 13.06 5.77 21.06
C MET A 78 11.73 6.55 21.12
N TRP A 79 10.95 6.58 20.04
CA TRP A 79 9.77 7.45 19.91
C TRP A 79 8.45 6.75 20.22
N TYR A 80 8.50 5.48 20.59
CA TYR A 80 7.35 4.66 20.94
C TYR A 80 7.78 3.50 21.84
N VAL A 81 6.81 2.90 22.54
CA VAL A 81 7.07 1.83 23.50
C VAL A 81 7.26 0.50 22.77
N ASN A 82 8.43 -0.14 22.85
CA ASN A 82 8.69 -1.44 22.22
C ASN A 82 9.67 -2.30 23.06
N PRO A 83 9.67 -3.64 22.93
CA PRO A 83 10.78 -4.48 23.41
C PRO A 83 12.07 -4.20 22.62
N PRO A 84 13.26 -4.33 23.23
CA PRO A 84 13.55 -4.77 24.60
C PRO A 84 13.54 -3.64 25.65
N PHE A 85 13.24 -2.40 25.25
CA PHE A 85 13.25 -1.24 26.15
C PHE A 85 12.06 -1.23 27.12
N SER A 86 11.06 -2.08 26.84
CA SER A 86 9.92 -2.35 27.69
C SER A 86 9.42 -3.78 27.45
N ASP A 87 9.02 -4.48 28.52
CA ASP A 87 8.29 -5.76 28.43
C ASP A 87 6.79 -5.53 28.18
N THR A 88 6.40 -4.30 27.82
CA THR A 88 5.01 -3.89 27.75
C THR A 88 4.36 -4.34 26.46
N PHE A 89 3.16 -4.82 26.63
CA PHE A 89 2.19 -5.13 25.61
C PHE A 89 1.01 -4.16 25.83
N PRO A 90 0.44 -3.54 24.77
CA PRO A 90 0.80 -3.69 23.36
C PRO A 90 2.06 -2.89 22.95
N TRP A 91 2.52 -3.12 21.73
CA TRP A 91 3.71 -2.51 21.14
C TRP A 91 3.38 -1.21 20.40
N MET A 92 4.41 -0.38 20.26
CA MET A 92 4.42 0.93 19.63
C MET A 92 3.39 1.92 20.21
N GLU A 93 2.96 1.75 21.46
CA GLU A 93 2.14 2.74 22.18
C GLU A 93 2.89 4.07 22.36
N MET A 94 2.14 5.13 22.66
CA MET A 94 2.73 6.42 23.04
C MET A 94 3.62 6.29 24.27
N PRO A 95 4.85 6.87 24.26
CA PRO A 95 5.69 6.89 25.45
C PRO A 95 5.06 7.70 26.58
N PRO A 96 5.45 7.44 27.85
CA PRO A 96 5.08 8.30 28.97
C PRO A 96 5.46 9.76 28.72
N GLU A 97 4.60 10.69 29.14
CA GLU A 97 4.75 12.13 28.89
C GLU A 97 6.12 12.67 29.30
N ASP A 98 6.58 12.38 30.52
CA ASP A 98 7.85 12.91 31.03
C ASP A 98 9.04 12.45 30.18
N TYR A 99 9.05 11.18 29.77
CA TYR A 99 10.08 10.62 28.89
C TYR A 99 10.03 11.28 27.51
N LEU A 100 8.84 11.41 26.93
CA LEU A 100 8.67 12.02 25.62
C LEU A 100 9.13 13.48 25.60
N LYS A 101 8.78 14.26 26.64
CA LYS A 101 9.21 15.66 26.76
C LYS A 101 10.73 15.78 26.92
N GLU A 102 11.35 14.89 27.69
CA GLU A 102 12.81 14.82 27.83
C GLU A 102 13.49 14.47 26.50
N LEU A 103 12.99 13.46 25.79
CA LEU A 103 13.50 13.04 24.48
C LEU A 103 13.49 14.19 23.47
N ILE A 104 12.36 14.88 23.32
CA ILE A 104 12.18 16.00 22.39
C ILE A 104 13.11 17.17 22.76
N GLY A 105 13.19 17.50 24.05
CA GLY A 105 14.09 18.53 24.55
C GLY A 105 15.57 18.24 24.28
N ASN A 106 16.00 17.00 24.49
CA ASN A 106 17.36 16.54 24.19
C ASN A 106 17.69 16.63 22.69
N ALA A 107 16.69 16.51 21.82
CA ALA A 107 16.81 16.69 20.38
C ALA A 107 16.83 18.17 19.93
N SER A 108 16.86 19.15 20.86
CA SER A 108 16.74 20.59 20.56
C SER A 108 15.42 21.01 19.89
N ILE A 109 14.39 20.18 19.96
CA ILE A 109 13.10 20.46 19.33
C ILE A 109 12.25 21.29 20.31
N THR A 110 11.55 22.28 19.76
CA THR A 110 10.60 23.16 20.47
C THR A 110 9.24 23.10 19.77
N PRO A 111 8.16 23.58 20.39
CA PRO A 111 6.85 23.63 19.74
C PRO A 111 6.83 24.40 18.40
N ASP A 112 7.72 25.39 18.25
CA ASP A 112 7.84 26.23 17.04
C ASP A 112 8.78 25.63 15.97
N SER A 113 9.41 24.49 16.26
CA SER A 113 10.35 23.84 15.33
C SER A 113 9.63 23.32 14.09
N TRP A 114 10.29 23.39 12.94
CA TRP A 114 9.89 22.75 11.71
C TRP A 114 10.67 21.45 11.60
N VAL A 115 10.02 20.31 11.85
CA VAL A 115 10.70 19.02 11.93
C VAL A 115 10.48 18.25 10.64
N VAL A 116 11.56 17.93 9.92
CA VAL A 116 11.53 17.01 8.78
C VAL A 116 12.08 15.67 9.23
N VAL A 117 11.21 14.65 9.29
CA VAL A 117 11.56 13.29 9.68
C VAL A 117 12.14 12.55 8.47
N VAL A 118 13.32 11.95 8.67
CA VAL A 118 14.09 11.25 7.64
C VAL A 118 14.35 9.83 8.11
N GLY A 119 13.86 8.84 7.36
CA GLY A 119 14.14 7.43 7.60
C GLY A 119 14.59 6.70 6.33
N SER A 120 14.72 5.38 6.45
CA SER A 120 14.93 4.51 5.29
C SER A 120 13.58 4.14 4.68
N THR A 121 13.48 4.21 3.35
CA THR A 121 12.30 3.77 2.59
C THR A 121 12.62 2.62 1.62
N SER A 122 13.82 2.07 1.75
CA SER A 122 14.28 0.91 0.97
C SER A 122 13.97 -0.41 1.68
N GLY A 123 13.91 -1.50 0.92
CA GLY A 123 13.72 -2.82 1.50
C GLY A 123 13.53 -3.92 0.47
N PRO A 124 13.62 -5.19 0.89
CA PRO A 124 13.31 -6.31 0.01
C PRO A 124 11.80 -6.39 -0.28
N LEU A 125 11.43 -6.82 -1.49
CA LEU A 125 10.02 -7.06 -1.83
C LEU A 125 9.48 -8.39 -1.26
N VAL A 126 10.38 -9.29 -0.83
CA VAL A 126 10.07 -10.68 -0.48
C VAL A 126 10.83 -11.05 0.80
N PRO A 127 10.24 -11.81 1.75
CA PRO A 127 8.90 -12.42 1.73
C PRO A 127 7.74 -11.43 1.92
N ILE A 128 6.57 -11.77 1.33
CA ILE A 128 5.30 -11.13 1.63
C ILE A 128 4.93 -11.46 3.10
N PRO A 129 4.37 -10.51 3.85
CA PRO A 129 4.06 -9.14 3.43
C PRO A 129 5.30 -8.24 3.30
N VAL A 130 5.24 -7.37 2.27
CA VAL A 130 6.34 -6.53 1.78
C VAL A 130 7.08 -5.86 2.93
N ALA A 131 8.41 -5.95 2.96
CA ALA A 131 9.27 -5.46 4.04
C ALA A 131 9.39 -3.92 4.11
N LEU A 132 8.28 -3.21 3.84
CA LEU A 132 8.12 -1.77 4.02
C LEU A 132 7.46 -1.43 5.36
N TYR A 133 7.27 -2.39 6.26
CA TYR A 133 6.83 -2.12 7.63
C TYR A 133 7.72 -1.09 8.35
N SER A 134 9.02 -1.08 8.05
CA SER A 134 9.98 -0.07 8.52
C SER A 134 9.63 1.36 8.08
N THR A 135 9.00 1.53 6.91
CA THR A 135 8.51 2.85 6.43
C THR A 135 7.45 3.43 7.38
N GLY A 136 6.68 2.57 8.05
CA GLY A 136 5.75 2.98 9.11
C GLY A 136 6.42 3.57 10.35
N GLY A 137 7.73 3.34 10.55
CA GLY A 137 8.50 3.99 11.62
C GLY A 137 8.60 5.50 11.43
N ILE A 138 8.70 5.97 10.18
CA ILE A 138 8.81 7.40 9.84
C ILE A 138 7.56 8.15 10.28
N THR A 139 6.40 7.65 9.88
CA THR A 139 5.10 8.23 10.22
C THR A 139 4.77 8.02 11.69
N ARG A 140 5.26 6.94 12.33
CA ARG A 140 5.09 6.75 13.78
C ARG A 140 5.81 7.85 14.54
N VAL A 141 7.07 8.14 14.20
CA VAL A 141 7.83 9.25 14.81
C VAL A 141 7.15 10.59 14.54
N ALA A 142 6.73 10.83 13.28
CA ALA A 142 6.02 12.06 12.92
C ALA A 142 4.73 12.24 13.75
N MET A 143 3.97 11.17 13.93
CA MET A 143 2.73 11.17 14.70
C MET A 143 3.00 11.35 16.21
N THR A 144 4.08 10.79 16.76
CA THR A 144 4.52 11.06 18.14
C THR A 144 4.87 12.55 18.33
N LEU A 145 5.51 13.19 17.35
CA LEU A 145 5.82 14.63 17.40
C LEU A 145 4.56 15.50 17.32
N LEU A 146 3.62 15.15 16.44
CA LEU A 146 2.31 15.79 16.35
C LEU A 146 1.53 15.63 17.66
N TYR A 147 1.56 14.43 18.25
CA TYR A 147 0.98 14.14 19.56
C TYR A 147 1.62 14.98 20.67
N ALA A 148 2.92 15.27 20.58
CA ALA A 148 3.60 16.15 21.52
C ALA A 148 3.23 17.64 21.35
N GLY A 149 2.46 18.01 20.33
CA GLY A 149 1.99 19.37 20.06
C GLY A 149 2.87 20.17 19.10
N ILE A 150 3.75 19.52 18.32
CA ILE A 150 4.54 20.20 17.28
C ILE A 150 3.69 20.25 16.01
N GLU A 151 3.33 21.46 15.56
CA GLU A 151 2.44 21.62 14.41
C GLU A 151 3.13 21.36 13.06
N ASN A 152 4.41 21.72 12.95
CA ASN A 152 5.15 21.72 11.68
C ASN A 152 6.00 20.47 11.52
N VAL A 153 5.36 19.31 11.50
CA VAL A 153 6.00 18.03 11.22
C VAL A 153 5.81 17.67 9.75
N ALA A 154 6.90 17.27 9.11
CA ALA A 154 6.94 16.84 7.72
C ALA A 154 7.76 15.56 7.56
N ILE A 155 7.52 14.85 6.47
CA ILE A 155 8.25 13.65 6.07
C ILE A 155 9.04 13.96 4.80
N LEU A 156 10.30 13.53 4.74
CA LEU A 156 11.09 13.57 3.52
C LEU A 156 10.62 12.46 2.56
N ASP A 157 10.03 12.85 1.43
CA ASP A 157 9.55 11.93 0.41
C ASP A 157 10.73 11.19 -0.25
N GLY A 158 10.68 9.85 -0.25
CA GLY A 158 11.82 9.02 -0.67
C GLY A 158 12.89 8.78 0.39
N GLY A 159 12.79 9.43 1.56
CA GLY A 159 13.73 9.26 2.66
C GLY A 159 15.19 9.54 2.30
N TYR A 160 16.11 8.93 3.04
CA TYR A 160 17.55 9.10 2.80
C TYR A 160 18.00 8.51 1.47
N GLU A 161 17.42 7.39 1.03
CA GLU A 161 17.87 6.72 -0.19
C GLU A 161 17.60 7.58 -1.43
N LYS A 162 16.44 8.25 -1.50
CA LYS A 162 16.19 9.20 -2.58
C LYS A 162 17.09 10.43 -2.52
N TRP A 163 17.43 10.93 -1.32
CA TRP A 163 18.37 12.05 -1.18
C TRP A 163 19.73 11.73 -1.81
N VAL A 164 20.22 10.51 -1.62
CA VAL A 164 21.47 10.02 -2.23
C VAL A 164 21.30 9.81 -3.74
N GLU A 165 20.18 9.22 -4.18
CA GLU A 165 19.89 9.03 -5.62
C GLU A 165 19.84 10.36 -6.38
N ASP A 166 19.31 11.42 -5.76
CA ASP A 166 19.28 12.77 -6.34
C ASP A 166 20.63 13.50 -6.29
N GLU A 167 21.71 12.79 -5.89
CA GLU A 167 23.09 13.28 -5.84
C GLU A 167 23.33 14.48 -4.91
N TYR A 168 22.49 14.67 -3.89
CA TYR A 168 22.69 15.71 -2.88
C TYR A 168 23.82 15.35 -1.91
N SER A 169 24.50 16.37 -1.38
CA SER A 169 25.63 16.20 -0.46
C SER A 169 25.22 15.52 0.85
N VAL A 170 26.15 14.77 1.44
CA VAL A 170 26.00 14.12 2.75
C VAL A 170 27.14 14.48 3.71
N GLU A 171 26.85 14.45 5.01
CA GLU A 171 27.81 14.58 6.10
C GLU A 171 28.10 13.21 6.74
N THR A 172 29.27 13.08 7.36
CA THR A 172 29.66 11.89 8.14
C THR A 172 30.13 12.25 9.55
N THR A 173 30.20 13.55 9.87
CA THR A 173 30.52 14.03 11.22
C THR A 173 29.21 14.26 11.96
N PRO A 174 28.94 13.54 13.07
CA PRO A 174 27.67 13.66 13.78
C PRO A 174 27.39 15.09 14.26
N ASN A 175 26.17 15.55 14.02
CA ASN A 175 25.67 16.80 14.58
C ASN A 175 25.12 16.56 15.99
N ILE A 176 25.62 17.31 16.97
CA ILE A 176 25.23 17.18 18.37
C ILE A 176 24.18 18.25 18.70
N PRO A 177 22.92 17.88 18.98
CA PRO A 177 21.90 18.84 19.40
C PRO A 177 22.29 19.52 20.73
N THR A 178 21.86 20.76 20.92
CA THR A 178 21.97 21.46 22.21
C THR A 178 20.65 21.32 22.99
N PRO A 179 20.60 20.51 24.05
CA PRO A 179 19.36 20.24 24.77
C PRO A 179 18.63 21.51 25.22
N THR A 180 17.31 21.47 25.14
CA THR A 180 16.41 22.52 25.63
C THR A 180 15.30 21.91 26.48
N THR A 181 14.58 22.75 27.22
CA THR A 181 13.37 22.31 27.92
C THR A 181 12.19 22.34 26.96
N TYR A 182 11.56 21.19 26.71
CA TYR A 182 10.35 21.12 25.91
C TYR A 182 9.11 21.53 26.72
N THR A 183 8.32 22.47 26.18
CA THR A 183 7.15 23.07 26.85
C THR A 183 5.84 22.80 26.12
N GLY A 184 5.83 21.91 25.12
CA GLY A 184 4.64 21.59 24.34
C GLY A 184 3.53 20.92 25.17
N THR A 185 2.31 21.05 24.67
CA THR A 185 1.11 20.42 25.23
C THR A 185 0.73 19.23 24.37
N LEU A 186 0.48 18.09 25.01
CA LEU A 186 0.13 16.87 24.29
C LEU A 186 -1.29 16.97 23.72
N ASN A 187 -1.48 16.50 22.49
CA ASN A 187 -2.78 16.33 21.86
C ASN A 187 -3.30 14.91 22.13
N THR A 188 -3.82 14.71 23.35
CA THR A 188 -4.29 13.39 23.80
C THR A 188 -5.52 12.87 23.06
N GLU A 189 -6.24 13.73 22.33
CA GLU A 189 -7.43 13.36 21.56
C GLU A 189 -7.12 12.57 20.27
N MET A 190 -5.84 12.54 19.86
CA MET A 190 -5.37 11.78 18.70
C MET A 190 -5.44 10.27 18.93
N ILE A 191 -5.29 9.81 20.18
CA ILE A 191 -5.25 8.39 20.53
C ILE A 191 -6.55 7.97 21.21
N VAL A 192 -7.08 6.81 20.83
CA VAL A 192 -8.31 6.25 21.41
C VAL A 192 -8.09 4.86 21.98
N SER A 193 -8.78 4.54 23.08
CA SER A 193 -8.71 3.22 23.70
C SER A 193 -9.55 2.19 22.95
N LYS A 194 -9.27 0.92 23.20
CA LYS A 194 -10.06 -0.22 22.74
C LYS A 194 -11.55 -0.11 23.07
N GLU A 195 -11.90 0.36 24.27
CA GLU A 195 -13.31 0.55 24.69
C GLU A 195 -14.00 1.64 23.87
N TYR A 196 -13.27 2.71 23.54
CA TYR A 196 -13.79 3.76 22.66
C TYR A 196 -14.07 3.18 21.28
N VAL A 197 -13.13 2.44 20.69
CA VAL A 197 -13.33 1.79 19.38
C VAL A 197 -14.53 0.84 19.41
N ALA A 198 -14.66 0.01 20.45
CA ALA A 198 -15.81 -0.89 20.62
C ALA A 198 -17.14 -0.14 20.67
N SER A 199 -17.18 1.04 21.33
CA SER A 199 -18.38 1.88 21.37
C SER A 199 -18.75 2.53 20.03
N LYS A 200 -17.83 2.53 19.06
CA LYS A 200 -17.95 3.21 17.76
C LYS A 200 -18.18 2.28 16.57
N ILE A 201 -18.23 0.98 16.80
CA ILE A 201 -18.55 -0.02 15.76
C ILE A 201 -19.92 0.30 15.15
N GLY A 202 -19.95 0.46 13.83
CA GLY A 202 -21.16 0.84 13.08
C GLY A 202 -21.54 2.33 13.15
N GLU A 203 -20.83 3.15 13.94
CA GLU A 203 -21.04 4.60 14.04
C GLU A 203 -19.92 5.40 13.36
N ALA A 204 -18.67 5.14 13.74
CA ALA A 204 -17.49 5.77 13.13
C ALA A 204 -17.01 5.01 11.90
N ILE A 205 -16.19 5.66 11.08
CA ILE A 205 -15.48 5.01 9.99
C ILE A 205 -14.22 4.36 10.56
N ILE A 206 -14.24 3.06 10.77
CA ILE A 206 -13.07 2.30 11.22
C ILE A 206 -12.28 1.85 9.98
N VAL A 207 -10.97 2.09 9.95
CA VAL A 207 -10.08 1.74 8.84
C VAL A 207 -9.01 0.78 9.34
N ASP A 208 -8.94 -0.38 8.70
CA ASP A 208 -7.88 -1.37 8.92
C ASP A 208 -6.79 -1.19 7.86
N ALA A 209 -5.63 -0.72 8.30
CA ALA A 209 -4.53 -0.31 7.43
C ALA A 209 -3.54 -1.44 7.09
N ARG A 210 -3.82 -2.68 7.53
CA ARG A 210 -3.01 -3.88 7.25
C ARG A 210 -3.19 -4.35 5.81
N ASP A 211 -2.35 -5.29 5.41
CA ASP A 211 -2.44 -5.97 4.11
C ASP A 211 -3.79 -6.69 3.97
N LEU A 212 -4.30 -6.77 2.74
CA LEU A 212 -5.65 -7.25 2.46
C LEU A 212 -5.86 -8.68 2.97
N GLU A 213 -4.88 -9.56 2.78
CA GLU A 213 -4.91 -10.94 3.23
C GLU A 213 -4.93 -11.10 4.76
N VAL A 214 -4.40 -10.12 5.49
CA VAL A 214 -4.46 -10.06 6.96
C VAL A 214 -5.86 -9.61 7.39
N TYR A 215 -6.39 -8.56 6.75
CA TYR A 215 -7.78 -8.10 6.97
C TYR A 215 -8.80 -9.21 6.72
N LEU A 216 -8.67 -9.93 5.60
CA LEU A 216 -9.56 -11.05 5.24
C LEU A 216 -9.44 -12.25 6.21
N GLY A 217 -8.35 -12.32 6.97
CA GLY A 217 -8.09 -13.39 7.93
C GLY A 217 -7.39 -14.62 7.34
N PHE A 218 -6.77 -14.50 6.16
CA PHE A 218 -5.94 -15.56 5.57
C PHE A 218 -4.57 -15.67 6.24
N ILE A 219 -4.03 -14.54 6.71
CA ILE A 219 -2.75 -14.47 7.41
C ILE A 219 -2.99 -13.99 8.84
N GLN A 220 -2.46 -14.74 9.81
CA GLN A 220 -2.31 -14.28 11.18
C GLN A 220 -0.94 -13.61 11.32
N GLU A 221 -0.93 -12.33 11.70
CA GLU A 221 0.31 -11.67 12.06
C GLU A 221 0.90 -12.29 13.34
N PRO A 222 2.25 -12.44 13.46
CA PRO A 222 2.87 -13.12 14.59
C PRO A 222 2.59 -12.50 15.97
N TRP A 223 2.24 -11.21 16.01
CA TRP A 223 1.92 -10.46 17.22
C TRP A 223 0.43 -10.45 17.57
N CYS A 224 -0.45 -10.97 16.70
CA CYS A 224 -1.89 -11.04 16.93
C CYS A 224 -2.30 -12.42 17.46
N ALA A 225 -3.27 -12.47 18.38
CA ALA A 225 -3.75 -13.72 18.97
C ALA A 225 -4.83 -14.44 18.13
N ARG A 226 -5.51 -13.70 17.24
CA ARG A 226 -6.60 -14.19 16.36
C ARG A 226 -6.51 -13.55 14.97
N VAL A 227 -7.02 -14.24 13.95
CA VAL A 227 -7.23 -13.69 12.60
C VAL A 227 -8.48 -12.83 12.50
N GLY A 228 -8.57 -12.02 11.45
CA GLY A 228 -9.71 -11.16 11.14
C GLY A 228 -9.49 -9.70 11.51
N HIS A 229 -10.56 -8.91 11.40
CA HIS A 229 -10.60 -7.47 11.59
C HIS A 229 -11.73 -7.05 12.55
N ILE A 230 -11.70 -5.80 13.00
CA ILE A 230 -12.74 -5.21 13.85
C ILE A 230 -14.06 -5.13 13.04
N PRO A 231 -15.24 -5.49 13.59
CA PRO A 231 -16.48 -5.40 12.84
C PRO A 231 -16.71 -4.00 12.26
N THR A 232 -17.27 -3.95 11.04
CA THR A 232 -17.51 -2.72 10.27
C THR A 232 -16.27 -1.97 9.77
N ALA A 233 -15.06 -2.42 10.12
CA ALA A 233 -13.84 -1.83 9.60
C ALA A 233 -13.77 -1.97 8.07
N ARG A 234 -13.20 -0.97 7.41
CA ARG A 234 -12.96 -0.94 5.97
C ARG A 234 -11.49 -1.22 5.72
N SER A 235 -11.17 -2.14 4.82
CA SER A 235 -9.78 -2.41 4.43
C SER A 235 -9.21 -1.24 3.62
N PHE A 236 -8.06 -0.72 4.04
CA PHE A 236 -7.27 0.23 3.26
C PHE A 236 -5.77 -0.04 3.46
N PRO A 237 -5.20 -1.00 2.72
CA PRO A 237 -3.79 -1.36 2.86
C PRO A 237 -2.86 -0.17 2.64
N THR A 238 -2.05 0.13 3.66
CA THR A 238 -1.13 1.28 3.65
C THR A 238 -0.16 1.31 2.46
N PRO A 239 0.37 0.17 1.95
CA PRO A 239 1.23 0.20 0.77
C PRO A 239 0.60 0.83 -0.47
N TRP A 240 -0.74 0.94 -0.54
CA TRP A 240 -1.43 1.62 -1.65
C TRP A 240 -1.24 3.14 -1.66
N LEU A 241 -0.70 3.73 -0.59
CA LEU A 241 -0.39 5.16 -0.52
C LEU A 241 0.94 5.53 -1.18
N TRP A 242 1.74 4.53 -1.57
CA TRP A 242 3.10 4.72 -2.06
C TRP A 242 3.28 4.27 -3.52
N ASP A 243 4.24 4.92 -4.19
CA ASP A 243 4.87 4.45 -5.41
C ASP A 243 6.19 3.77 -5.06
N LEU A 244 6.44 2.60 -5.67
CA LEU A 244 7.62 1.78 -5.41
C LEU A 244 8.66 2.02 -6.51
N ASN A 245 9.82 2.56 -6.15
CA ASN A 245 10.95 2.69 -7.06
C ASN A 245 11.85 1.47 -6.89
N LEU A 246 11.74 0.53 -7.81
CA LEU A 246 12.41 -0.77 -7.71
C LEU A 246 13.89 -0.69 -8.13
N ASN A 247 14.70 -1.57 -7.57
CA ASN A 247 16.04 -1.82 -8.07
C ASN A 247 16.00 -2.43 -9.49
N ALA A 248 17.14 -2.42 -10.17
CA ALA A 248 17.25 -2.89 -11.55
C ALA A 248 16.82 -4.36 -11.75
N THR A 249 16.87 -5.18 -10.71
CA THR A 249 16.46 -6.59 -10.74
C THR A 249 14.97 -6.79 -10.45
N GLY A 250 14.25 -5.75 -10.01
CA GLY A 250 12.85 -5.85 -9.60
C GLY A 250 12.62 -6.69 -8.33
N THR A 251 13.67 -6.96 -7.56
CA THR A 251 13.64 -7.83 -6.36
C THR A 251 13.63 -7.06 -5.05
N GLY A 252 13.86 -5.74 -5.11
CA GLY A 252 13.90 -4.86 -3.97
C GLY A 252 13.45 -3.45 -4.36
N VAL A 253 13.11 -2.68 -3.34
CA VAL A 253 12.74 -1.27 -3.42
C VAL A 253 13.97 -0.45 -3.08
N ASN A 254 14.38 0.44 -3.99
CA ASN A 254 15.43 1.42 -3.74
C ASN A 254 14.93 2.52 -2.81
N TYR A 255 13.72 3.02 -3.05
CA TYR A 255 13.01 3.96 -2.18
C TYR A 255 11.51 3.96 -2.50
N THR A 256 10.70 4.45 -1.58
CA THR A 256 9.26 4.70 -1.81
C THR A 256 8.96 6.19 -1.77
N THR A 257 8.06 6.63 -2.63
CA THR A 257 7.50 7.99 -2.57
C THR A 257 6.01 7.92 -2.32
N TYR A 258 5.42 8.97 -1.75
CA TYR A 258 3.97 9.08 -1.68
C TYR A 258 3.38 9.33 -3.07
N LYS A 259 2.19 8.77 -3.32
CA LYS A 259 1.40 9.15 -4.49
C LYS A 259 1.05 10.64 -4.41
N SER A 260 0.78 11.25 -5.57
CA SER A 260 0.34 12.65 -5.62
C SER A 260 -0.93 12.87 -4.79
N GLU A 261 -1.09 14.08 -4.23
CA GLU A 261 -2.24 14.45 -3.40
C GLU A 261 -3.60 14.15 -4.05
N ASP A 262 -3.75 14.39 -5.36
CA ASP A 262 -4.98 14.08 -6.11
C ASP A 262 -5.32 12.58 -6.05
N VAL A 263 -4.34 11.72 -6.27
CA VAL A 263 -4.50 10.26 -6.21
C VAL A 263 -4.79 9.80 -4.78
N LEU A 264 -4.08 10.36 -3.78
CA LEU A 264 -4.35 10.06 -2.38
C LEU A 264 -5.77 10.47 -1.98
N SER A 265 -6.24 11.63 -2.44
CA SER A 265 -7.59 12.14 -2.21
C SER A 265 -8.63 11.19 -2.82
N ASP A 266 -8.46 10.79 -4.08
CA ASP A 266 -9.38 9.88 -4.77
C ASP A 266 -9.45 8.51 -4.10
N LEU A 267 -8.30 7.90 -3.79
CA LEU A 267 -8.23 6.60 -3.10
C LEU A 267 -8.89 6.67 -1.73
N THR A 268 -8.58 7.71 -0.96
CA THR A 268 -9.12 7.91 0.37
C THR A 268 -10.63 8.11 0.35
N ALA A 269 -11.14 8.94 -0.57
CA ALA A 269 -12.56 9.22 -0.69
C ALA A 269 -13.41 7.96 -0.97
N LEU A 270 -12.85 6.97 -1.67
CA LEU A 270 -13.51 5.68 -1.89
C LEU A 270 -13.71 4.88 -0.59
N ILE A 271 -12.79 5.02 0.36
CA ILE A 271 -12.79 4.26 1.61
C ILE A 271 -13.49 5.02 2.73
N VAL A 272 -13.12 6.28 2.98
CA VAL A 272 -13.61 7.05 4.14
C VAL A 272 -14.62 8.14 3.75
N GLY A 273 -14.93 8.29 2.45
CA GLY A 273 -15.84 9.32 1.97
C GLY A 273 -15.21 10.72 1.89
N THR A 274 -15.96 11.67 1.36
CA THR A 274 -15.51 13.05 1.13
C THR A 274 -15.80 14.01 2.29
N ASN A 275 -16.55 13.57 3.31
CA ASN A 275 -16.84 14.39 4.49
C ASN A 275 -15.61 14.44 5.40
N LYS A 276 -14.86 15.55 5.33
CA LYS A 276 -13.61 15.76 6.09
C LYS A 276 -13.81 15.81 7.61
N SER A 277 -15.02 16.09 8.10
CA SER A 277 -15.30 16.12 9.54
C SER A 277 -15.87 14.81 10.09
N ALA A 278 -16.01 13.77 9.25
CA ALA A 278 -16.44 12.46 9.71
C ALA A 278 -15.42 11.89 10.71
N GLU A 279 -15.92 11.20 11.74
CA GLU A 279 -15.07 10.50 12.70
C GLU A 279 -14.45 9.27 12.04
N ILE A 280 -13.12 9.26 11.93
CA ILE A 280 -12.34 8.17 11.34
C ILE A 280 -11.41 7.62 12.41
N ILE A 281 -11.44 6.31 12.61
CA ILE A 281 -10.55 5.59 13.54
C ILE A 281 -9.66 4.68 12.70
N VAL A 282 -8.36 4.93 12.69
CA VAL A 282 -7.38 4.10 11.99
C VAL A 282 -6.69 3.13 12.95
N HIS A 283 -6.48 1.89 12.50
CA HIS A 283 -5.70 0.89 13.22
C HIS A 283 -4.92 0.01 12.24
N CYS A 284 -3.95 -0.77 12.74
CA CYS A 284 -3.30 -1.80 11.95
C CYS A 284 -2.97 -3.03 12.82
N GLY A 285 -1.78 -3.62 12.67
CA GLY A 285 -1.28 -4.72 13.51
C GLY A 285 -0.85 -4.24 14.90
N VAL A 286 0.11 -3.31 14.94
CA VAL A 286 0.74 -2.76 16.16
C VAL A 286 0.86 -1.22 16.16
N GLY A 287 0.18 -0.53 15.25
CA GLY A 287 0.21 0.95 15.17
C GLY A 287 1.16 1.57 14.14
N GLY A 288 2.10 0.83 13.53
CA GLY A 288 3.00 1.34 12.49
C GLY A 288 2.26 1.90 11.26
N TYR A 289 1.66 1.03 10.44
CA TYR A 289 0.86 1.44 9.28
C TYR A 289 -0.34 2.35 9.60
N ALA A 290 -0.95 2.20 10.78
CA ALA A 290 -2.00 3.09 11.24
C ALA A 290 -1.51 4.55 11.32
N SER A 291 -0.27 4.78 11.75
CA SER A 291 0.31 6.13 11.80
C SER A 291 0.50 6.75 10.41
N THR A 292 0.82 5.96 9.39
CA THR A 292 0.87 6.44 7.99
C THR A 292 -0.51 6.86 7.52
N MET A 293 -1.52 6.02 7.74
CA MET A 293 -2.89 6.34 7.35
C MET A 293 -3.39 7.59 8.09
N TYR A 294 -3.12 7.68 9.40
CA TYR A 294 -3.41 8.88 10.19
C TYR A 294 -2.80 10.12 9.54
N PHE A 295 -1.49 10.10 9.29
CA PHE A 295 -0.74 11.25 8.77
C PHE A 295 -1.27 11.69 7.39
N VAL A 296 -1.55 10.76 6.48
CA VAL A 296 -2.11 11.11 5.17
C VAL A 296 -3.51 11.71 5.31
N LEU A 297 -4.37 11.11 6.14
CA LEU A 297 -5.73 11.63 6.34
C LEU A 297 -5.72 13.02 6.99
N SER A 298 -5.01 13.20 8.09
CA SER A 298 -5.05 14.44 8.87
C SER A 298 -4.18 15.53 8.25
N GLU A 299 -2.92 15.23 7.94
CA GLU A 299 -1.91 16.23 7.62
C GLU A 299 -1.82 16.58 6.13
N VAL A 300 -2.12 15.61 5.26
CA VAL A 300 -2.10 15.76 3.80
C VAL A 300 -3.48 16.13 3.27
N LEU A 301 -4.50 15.36 3.66
CA LEU A 301 -5.83 15.47 3.08
C LEU A 301 -6.83 16.25 3.94
N ASN A 302 -6.39 16.81 5.07
CA ASN A 302 -7.17 17.69 5.96
C ASN A 302 -8.49 17.08 6.47
N TYR A 303 -8.53 15.77 6.75
CA TYR A 303 -9.59 15.19 7.57
C TYR A 303 -9.40 15.61 9.02
N THR A 304 -10.42 16.23 9.62
CA THR A 304 -10.28 16.97 10.89
C THR A 304 -10.63 16.16 12.13
N ASN A 305 -11.24 14.98 11.97
CA ASN A 305 -11.60 14.09 13.09
C ASN A 305 -11.06 12.68 12.87
N VAL A 306 -9.75 12.59 12.62
CA VAL A 306 -9.02 11.34 12.53
C VAL A 306 -8.44 11.00 13.90
N LYS A 307 -8.62 9.76 14.33
CA LYS A 307 -8.12 9.20 15.58
C LYS A 307 -7.37 7.91 15.28
N MET A 308 -6.35 7.62 16.06
CA MET A 308 -5.57 6.40 15.95
C MET A 308 -5.82 5.50 17.16
N TYR A 309 -6.15 4.25 16.89
CA TYR A 309 -6.15 3.19 17.89
C TYR A 309 -4.78 2.48 17.84
N ASP A 310 -3.85 2.94 18.68
CA ASP A 310 -2.46 2.50 18.66
C ASP A 310 -2.28 1.07 19.20
N GLY A 311 -3.09 0.63 20.17
CA GLY A 311 -3.17 -0.77 20.60
C GLY A 311 -3.52 -1.75 19.47
N SER A 312 -4.26 -1.28 18.46
CA SER A 312 -4.43 -1.94 17.16
C SER A 312 -4.92 -3.40 17.26
N ALA A 313 -4.70 -4.22 16.21
CA ALA A 313 -5.13 -5.61 16.18
C ALA A 313 -4.42 -6.46 17.26
N GLN A 314 -3.19 -6.12 17.63
CA GLN A 314 -2.47 -6.82 18.69
C GLN A 314 -3.25 -6.81 20.01
N GLU A 315 -3.66 -5.63 20.48
CA GLU A 315 -4.48 -5.50 21.69
C GLU A 315 -5.89 -6.08 21.49
N TRP A 316 -6.54 -5.74 20.37
CA TRP A 316 -7.93 -6.15 20.10
C TRP A 316 -8.09 -7.68 20.03
N THR A 317 -7.19 -8.35 19.32
CA THR A 317 -7.27 -9.80 19.12
C THR A 317 -6.91 -10.57 20.38
N SER A 318 -6.17 -9.98 21.30
CA SER A 318 -5.81 -10.59 22.59
C SER A 318 -6.95 -10.59 23.61
N ASP A 319 -7.96 -9.74 23.41
CA ASP A 319 -9.19 -9.75 24.20
C ASP A 319 -10.26 -10.63 23.54
N PHE A 320 -10.41 -11.86 24.01
CA PHE A 320 -11.31 -12.85 23.42
C PHE A 320 -12.80 -12.53 23.56
N GLU A 321 -13.18 -11.57 24.41
CA GLU A 321 -14.57 -11.10 24.54
C GLU A 321 -14.94 -10.12 23.40
N LEU A 322 -13.94 -9.51 22.74
CA LEU A 322 -14.18 -8.62 21.62
C LEU A 322 -14.45 -9.38 20.31
N PRO A 323 -15.40 -8.88 19.50
CA PRO A 323 -15.74 -9.50 18.23
C PRO A 323 -14.62 -9.29 17.21
N VAL A 324 -14.42 -10.30 16.37
CA VAL A 324 -13.61 -10.24 15.15
C VAL A 324 -14.44 -10.77 14.00
N VAL A 325 -14.32 -10.13 12.83
CA VAL A 325 -14.90 -10.58 11.57
C VAL A 325 -13.77 -11.08 10.69
N TYR A 326 -14.00 -12.14 9.94
CA TYR A 326 -13.12 -12.57 8.87
C TYR A 326 -14.01 -12.94 7.68
N GLU A 327 -13.67 -12.43 6.51
CA GLU A 327 -14.38 -12.77 5.28
C GLU A 327 -13.87 -14.13 4.83
N TYR A 328 -14.56 -15.19 5.27
CA TYR A 328 -14.26 -16.54 4.84
C TYR A 328 -14.68 -16.73 3.37
N LEU A 329 -13.85 -16.21 2.45
CA LEU A 329 -13.79 -16.61 1.04
C LEU A 329 -13.28 -18.07 0.89
N GLY A 330 -13.14 -18.82 1.99
CA GLY A 330 -12.58 -20.16 1.97
C GLY A 330 -13.33 -21.15 1.08
N SER A 331 -14.61 -20.92 0.74
CA SER A 331 -15.28 -21.70 -0.30
C SER A 331 -14.76 -21.35 -1.69
N GLU A 332 -14.77 -20.08 -2.07
CA GLU A 332 -14.29 -19.61 -3.38
C GLU A 332 -12.79 -19.86 -3.60
N TYR A 333 -11.96 -19.75 -2.56
CA TYR A 333 -10.53 -20.07 -2.62
C TYR A 333 -10.30 -21.57 -2.79
N MET A 334 -11.03 -22.43 -2.06
CA MET A 334 -10.94 -23.88 -2.22
C MET A 334 -11.49 -24.32 -3.59
N ASP A 335 -12.51 -23.65 -4.10
CA ASP A 335 -13.05 -23.86 -5.45
C ASP A 335 -12.03 -23.42 -6.51
N LEU A 336 -11.36 -22.28 -6.33
CA LEU A 336 -10.31 -21.81 -7.23
C LEU A 336 -9.08 -22.73 -7.20
N GLN A 337 -8.67 -23.20 -6.02
CA GLN A 337 -7.59 -24.17 -5.87
C GLN A 337 -7.95 -25.52 -6.51
N GLY A 338 -9.20 -25.98 -6.35
CA GLY A 338 -9.73 -27.17 -7.02
C GLY A 338 -9.73 -27.02 -8.55
N ASN A 339 -10.18 -25.87 -9.06
CA ASN A 339 -10.17 -25.56 -10.49
C ASN A 339 -8.75 -25.47 -11.05
N TYR A 340 -7.80 -24.88 -10.31
CA TYR A 340 -6.40 -24.81 -10.70
C TYR A 340 -5.77 -26.21 -10.77
N THR A 341 -6.06 -27.07 -9.78
CA THR A 341 -5.58 -28.46 -9.76
C THR A 341 -6.17 -29.24 -10.94
N GLY A 342 -7.47 -29.09 -11.21
CA GLY A 342 -8.11 -29.72 -12.37
C GLY A 342 -7.53 -29.23 -13.71
N LEU A 343 -7.25 -27.94 -13.84
CA LEU A 343 -6.59 -27.38 -15.03
C LEU A 343 -5.16 -27.91 -15.22
N GLN A 344 -4.45 -28.15 -14.12
CA GLN A 344 -3.11 -28.75 -14.15
C GLN A 344 -3.16 -30.21 -14.62
N ASP A 345 -4.18 -30.98 -14.19
CA ASP A 345 -4.40 -32.34 -14.65
C ASP A 345 -4.78 -32.38 -16.15
N ASP A 346 -5.67 -31.49 -16.58
CA ASP A 346 -6.03 -31.35 -18.00
C ASP A 346 -4.82 -30.97 -18.87
N TYR A 347 -3.96 -30.08 -18.38
CA TYR A 347 -2.72 -29.72 -19.06
C TYR A 347 -1.78 -30.93 -19.21
N ASN A 348 -1.62 -31.75 -18.17
CA ASN A 348 -0.79 -32.95 -18.22
C ASN A 348 -1.36 -33.99 -19.20
N ASN A 349 -2.68 -34.20 -19.19
CA ASN A 349 -3.35 -35.10 -20.14
C ASN A 349 -3.19 -34.61 -21.60
N LEU A 350 -3.24 -33.30 -21.82
CA LEU A 350 -2.99 -32.71 -23.14
C LEU A 350 -1.54 -32.91 -23.56
N GLN A 351 -0.59 -32.80 -22.63
CA GLN A 351 0.83 -33.06 -22.90
C GLN A 351 1.08 -34.52 -23.29
N ASP A 352 0.42 -35.47 -22.61
CA ASP A 352 0.51 -36.89 -22.95
C ASP A 352 -0.09 -37.16 -24.34
N SER A 353 -1.26 -36.60 -24.64
CA SER A 353 -1.89 -36.69 -25.97
C SER A 353 -1.02 -36.09 -27.08
N TYR A 354 -0.31 -35.00 -26.78
CA TYR A 354 0.65 -34.40 -27.71
C TYR A 354 1.85 -35.31 -27.96
N ASN A 355 2.35 -35.99 -26.93
CA ASN A 355 3.46 -36.93 -27.08
C ASN A 355 3.04 -38.15 -27.91
N GLU A 356 1.85 -38.72 -27.69
CA GLU A 356 1.31 -39.80 -28.53
C GLU A 356 1.18 -39.38 -30.00
N LEU A 357 0.65 -38.17 -30.25
CA LEU A 357 0.54 -37.64 -31.61
C LEU A 357 1.92 -37.45 -32.26
N GLN A 358 2.94 -37.06 -31.48
CA GLN A 358 4.30 -36.92 -31.95
C GLN A 358 4.91 -38.28 -32.33
N ASP A 359 4.60 -39.34 -31.57
CA ASP A 359 5.04 -40.71 -31.88
C ASP A 359 4.35 -41.24 -33.15
N ASP A 360 3.03 -41.06 -33.28
CA ASP A 360 2.27 -41.40 -34.50
C ASP A 360 2.82 -40.66 -35.72
N TYR A 361 3.19 -39.38 -35.56
CA TYR A 361 3.80 -38.60 -36.64
C TYR A 361 5.15 -39.18 -37.06
N ASN A 362 5.97 -39.61 -36.10
CA ASN A 362 7.28 -40.20 -36.38
C ASN A 362 7.12 -41.56 -37.09
N GLU A 363 6.18 -42.40 -36.66
CA GLU A 363 5.88 -43.68 -37.33
C GLU A 363 5.40 -43.43 -38.78
N LEU A 364 4.51 -42.47 -38.98
CA LEU A 364 4.05 -42.11 -40.33
C LEU A 364 5.19 -41.56 -41.21
N GLN A 365 6.14 -40.84 -40.62
CA GLN A 365 7.32 -40.33 -41.33
C GLN A 365 8.23 -41.48 -41.77
N ASP A 366 8.41 -42.50 -40.92
CA ASP A 366 9.18 -43.70 -41.24
C ASP A 366 8.51 -44.52 -42.36
N ASP A 367 7.19 -44.74 -42.26
CA ASP A 367 6.40 -45.38 -43.31
C ASP A 367 6.50 -44.65 -44.65
N TYR A 368 6.46 -43.30 -44.62
CA TYR A 368 6.63 -42.49 -45.81
C TYR A 368 8.01 -42.66 -46.43
N ASN A 369 9.07 -42.68 -45.61
CA ASN A 369 10.44 -42.86 -46.07
C ASN A 369 10.62 -44.26 -46.70
N GLU A 370 10.07 -45.31 -46.08
CA GLU A 370 10.13 -46.67 -46.64
C GLU A 370 9.40 -46.75 -48.00
N LEU A 371 8.25 -46.08 -48.11
CA LEU A 371 7.51 -46.01 -49.37
C LEU A 371 8.28 -45.24 -50.45
N GLN A 372 8.97 -44.16 -50.06
CA GLN A 372 9.82 -43.37 -50.95
C GLN A 372 11.00 -44.21 -51.47
N ASP A 373 11.68 -44.95 -50.60
CA ASP A 373 12.77 -45.84 -50.99
C ASP A 373 12.30 -46.91 -51.99
N LYS A 374 11.14 -47.54 -51.71
CA LYS A 374 10.51 -48.49 -52.64
C LYS A 374 10.15 -47.86 -53.98
N TYR A 375 9.68 -46.62 -53.98
CA TYR A 375 9.38 -45.88 -55.21
C TYR A 375 10.66 -45.59 -56.01
N ASP A 376 11.74 -45.18 -55.35
CA ASP A 376 13.01 -44.86 -56.01
C ASP A 376 13.69 -46.13 -56.56
N GLU A 377 13.61 -47.27 -55.87
CA GLU A 377 14.02 -48.57 -56.41
C GLU A 377 13.24 -48.93 -57.68
N LEU A 378 11.93 -48.72 -57.65
CA LEU A 378 11.05 -48.99 -58.79
C LEU A 378 11.38 -48.05 -59.96
N ALA A 379 11.62 -46.76 -59.70
CA ALA A 379 11.98 -45.77 -60.71
C ALA A 379 13.39 -45.98 -61.30
N ALA A 380 14.33 -46.51 -60.52
CA ALA A 380 15.68 -46.86 -60.98
C ALA A 380 15.72 -48.17 -61.78
N SER A 381 14.73 -49.05 -61.60
CA SER A 381 14.54 -50.19 -62.48
C SER A 381 14.09 -49.68 -63.86
N THR A 382 14.71 -50.15 -64.95
CA THR A 382 14.33 -49.77 -66.32
C THR A 382 12.96 -50.37 -66.68
N LEU A 383 11.90 -49.74 -66.17
CA LEU A 383 10.54 -50.15 -66.45
C LEU A 383 10.16 -49.69 -67.86
N PRO A 384 9.69 -50.60 -68.72
CA PRO A 384 9.19 -50.24 -70.04
C PRO A 384 8.02 -49.26 -69.90
N ALA A 385 7.97 -48.26 -70.79
CA ALA A 385 7.13 -47.06 -70.70
C ALA A 385 5.64 -47.29 -70.37
N TYR A 386 5.09 -48.49 -70.61
CA TYR A 386 3.69 -48.81 -70.31
C TYR A 386 3.41 -49.00 -68.80
N LEU A 387 4.40 -49.36 -67.98
CA LEU A 387 4.23 -49.53 -66.52
C LEU A 387 4.16 -48.19 -65.78
N VAL A 388 4.84 -47.15 -66.29
CA VAL A 388 4.76 -45.78 -65.76
C VAL A 388 3.33 -45.22 -65.88
N TRP A 389 2.62 -45.53 -66.96
CA TRP A 389 1.21 -45.14 -67.15
C TRP A 389 0.26 -45.84 -66.19
N ILE A 390 0.55 -47.10 -65.83
CA ILE A 390 -0.27 -47.88 -64.89
C ILE A 390 -0.07 -47.34 -63.46
N LEU A 391 1.18 -47.08 -63.07
CA LEU A 391 1.50 -46.48 -61.77
C LEU A 391 0.90 -45.09 -61.61
N ALA A 392 1.02 -44.22 -62.61
CA ALA A 392 0.39 -42.89 -62.59
C ALA A 392 -1.14 -42.98 -62.45
N ALA A 393 -1.79 -43.92 -63.13
CA ALA A 393 -3.23 -44.13 -63.01
C ALA A 393 -3.64 -44.62 -61.61
N THR A 394 -2.86 -45.53 -61.00
CA THR A 394 -3.14 -46.01 -59.65
C THR A 394 -2.92 -44.96 -58.58
N THR A 395 -1.90 -44.10 -58.71
CA THR A 395 -1.64 -43.01 -57.74
C THR A 395 -2.75 -41.95 -57.80
N VAL A 396 -3.26 -41.61 -58.99
CA VAL A 396 -4.41 -40.71 -59.15
C VAL A 396 -5.67 -41.29 -58.50
N ILE A 397 -5.92 -42.59 -58.66
CA ILE A 397 -7.06 -43.27 -58.01
C ILE A 397 -6.92 -43.22 -56.48
N PHE A 398 -5.72 -43.48 -55.96
CA PHE A 398 -5.48 -43.44 -54.51
C PHE A 398 -5.69 -42.04 -53.93
N LEU A 399 -5.16 -41.00 -54.59
CA LEU A 399 -5.40 -39.60 -54.21
C LEU A 399 -6.88 -39.21 -54.23
N LEU A 400 -7.63 -39.63 -55.26
CA LEU A 400 -9.07 -39.37 -55.34
C LEU A 400 -9.85 -40.08 -54.23
N VAL A 401 -9.46 -41.30 -53.87
CA VAL A 401 -10.07 -42.06 -52.76
C VAL A 401 -9.76 -41.40 -51.41
N SER A 402 -8.52 -40.98 -51.19
CA SER A 402 -8.11 -40.29 -49.96
C SER A 402 -8.79 -38.92 -49.80
N VAL A 403 -8.89 -38.12 -50.87
CA VAL A 403 -9.63 -36.85 -50.86
C VAL A 403 -11.12 -37.07 -50.60
N TYR A 404 -11.72 -38.10 -51.20
CA TYR A 404 -13.12 -38.46 -50.96
C TYR A 404 -13.36 -38.89 -49.51
N LEU A 405 -12.48 -39.69 -48.93
CA LEU A 405 -12.55 -40.11 -47.52
C LEU A 405 -12.38 -38.94 -46.56
N ALA A 406 -11.40 -38.06 -46.81
CA ALA A 406 -11.18 -36.85 -46.01
C ALA A 406 -12.37 -35.90 -46.07
N ALA A 407 -12.97 -35.69 -47.26
CA ALA A 407 -14.18 -34.87 -47.41
C ALA A 407 -15.39 -35.48 -46.68
N LYS A 408 -15.52 -36.81 -46.67
CA LYS A 408 -16.59 -37.53 -45.97
C LYS A 408 -16.44 -37.52 -44.45
N LEU A 409 -15.21 -37.47 -43.95
CA LEU A 409 -14.91 -37.30 -42.53
C LEU A 409 -15.20 -35.86 -42.07
N ARG A 410 -14.83 -34.85 -42.85
CA ARG A 410 -15.16 -33.43 -42.60
C ARG A 410 -16.65 -33.10 -42.63
N ALA A 411 -17.47 -33.89 -43.32
CA ALA A 411 -18.93 -33.71 -43.35
C ALA A 411 -19.66 -34.36 -42.16
N LYS A 412 -18.93 -35.06 -41.29
CA LYS A 412 -19.46 -35.76 -40.10
C LYS A 412 -19.02 -35.15 -38.77
N SER A 413 -17.97 -34.32 -38.77
CA SER A 413 -17.63 -33.37 -37.69
C SER A 413 -18.34 -32.05 -37.91
#